data_AF-A0A836K390-F1
#
_entry.id   AF-A0A836K390-F1
#
_cell.length_a   1.000
_cell.length_b   1.000
_cell.length_c   1.000
_cell.angle_alpha   90.00
_cell.angle_beta   90.00
_cell.angle_gamma   90.00
#
_symmetry.space_group_name_H-M   'P 1'
#
loop_
_entity.id
_entity.type
_entity.pdbx_description
1 polymer ?
#
loop_
_entity_poly.entity_id
_entity_poly.type
_entity_poly.pdbx_seq_one_letter_code
_entity_poly.pdbx_strand_id
1 'polypeptide(L)'
;MITATWRLLSPINRKQFNLNFFYTREFASAQDFTTLKSKQNVEKDSIPPKPKKPPTVFVLYYNSVRNKLQKEYPHCKVTELSKIASEKWAQIDPTIKQNFQKQFHEQFSIYKQKLMDYENSLTNEQKMEIKSLKKGHTLKQNEIKQKLVELGKPKRSLSAFMLFMQSKKNTKNPDESHKDWLNNITNEWKNLTMVNKSKYIAEASDLLKKYKIELQKWKEEMIQADQRHESTKGMVLYDNKNISQTTVECPRKMTVDISINEVKKSVVQPQNTHIYTQMYTYFASIWKRVLIVLKETSENWKTVREYTFIGTVGILISIFCVLNLMYK
;
A
#
# COMPACT_ATOMS: atom_id res chain seq x y z
N MET A 1 63.49 -22.85 12.40
CA MET A 1 62.62 -23.66 11.52
C MET A 1 61.21 -23.10 11.67
N ILE A 2 60.76 -22.10 10.90
CA ILE A 2 60.41 -22.12 9.46
C ILE A 2 59.36 -23.25 9.24
N THR A 3 58.08 -23.00 8.95
CA THR A 3 57.54 -22.22 7.83
C THR A 3 56.13 -21.65 8.10
N ALA A 4 56.02 -20.33 7.96
CA ALA A 4 54.84 -19.71 7.38
C ALA A 4 54.79 -20.05 5.88
N THR A 5 53.62 -20.35 5.33
CA THR A 5 53.37 -20.27 3.88
C THR A 5 52.07 -19.54 3.61
N TRP A 6 52.24 -18.25 3.35
CA TRP A 6 51.37 -17.46 2.49
C TRP A 6 51.35 -18.03 1.06
N ARG A 7 50.14 -18.22 0.52
CA ARG A 7 49.76 -18.04 -0.91
C ARG A 7 48.28 -17.64 -0.89
N LEU A 8 47.86 -16.37 -1.08
CA LEU A 8 47.88 -15.57 -2.32
C LEU A 8 47.38 -16.42 -3.52
N LEU A 9 46.41 -16.06 -4.35
CA LEU A 9 45.81 -14.79 -4.74
C LEU A 9 44.59 -15.14 -5.60
N SER A 10 43.44 -14.50 -5.39
CA SER A 10 42.54 -14.09 -6.48
C SER A 10 41.60 -13.01 -5.94
N PRO A 11 41.73 -11.75 -6.41
CA PRO A 11 40.96 -10.62 -5.93
C PRO A 11 39.58 -10.63 -6.61
N ILE A 12 38.51 -10.96 -5.89
CA ILE A 12 37.17 -10.67 -6.39
C ILE A 12 36.92 -9.19 -6.15
N ASN A 13 37.23 -8.46 -7.21
CA ASN A 13 36.95 -7.08 -7.52
C ASN A 13 35.77 -6.51 -6.71
N ARG A 14 36.09 -5.68 -5.72
CA ARG A 14 35.17 -4.91 -4.88
C ARG A 14 34.59 -3.73 -5.67
N LYS A 15 34.11 -3.96 -6.89
CA LYS A 15 33.41 -3.00 -7.76
C LYS A 15 32.47 -3.74 -8.71
N GLN A 16 31.38 -4.28 -8.19
CA GLN A 16 30.19 -4.57 -8.99
C GLN A 16 28.95 -4.24 -8.18
N PHE A 17 28.55 -2.98 -8.34
CA PHE A 17 27.20 -2.44 -8.35
C PHE A 17 26.18 -2.97 -7.33
N ASN A 18 25.89 -2.07 -6.38
CA ASN A 18 24.61 -1.84 -5.69
C ASN A 18 23.35 -2.45 -6.34
N LEU A 19 23.13 -3.74 -6.15
CA LEU A 19 21.85 -4.41 -6.44
C LEU A 19 21.17 -4.94 -5.17
N ASN A 20 21.80 -4.84 -4.00
CA ASN A 20 21.26 -5.33 -2.72
C ASN A 20 20.30 -4.36 -1.99
N PHE A 21 20.01 -3.18 -2.56
CA PHE A 21 19.23 -2.16 -1.82
C PHE A 21 17.71 -2.47 -1.76
N PHE A 22 17.21 -3.41 -2.56
CA PHE A 22 15.77 -3.73 -2.62
C PHE A 22 15.40 -5.21 -2.38
N TYR A 23 16.34 -6.15 -2.44
CA TYR A 23 16.07 -7.59 -2.19
C TYR A 23 15.96 -7.96 -0.71
N THR A 24 16.31 -7.04 0.18
CA THR A 24 16.19 -7.17 1.64
C THR A 24 15.31 -6.07 2.21
N ARG A 25 14.16 -5.79 1.58
CA ARG A 25 13.08 -5.20 2.38
C ARG A 25 12.57 -6.29 3.32
N GLU A 26 13.33 -6.46 4.40
CA GLU A 26 13.04 -7.28 5.55
C GLU A 26 11.72 -6.74 6.11
N PHE A 27 10.60 -7.33 5.69
CA PHE A 27 9.29 -7.02 6.22
C PHE A 27 9.18 -7.65 7.61
N ALA A 28 10.00 -7.15 8.53
CA ALA A 28 9.63 -7.10 9.94
C ALA A 28 8.36 -6.26 9.99
N SER A 29 7.21 -6.92 9.97
CA SER A 29 5.97 -6.25 10.34
C SER A 29 6.15 -5.83 11.78
N ALA A 30 6.29 -4.52 11.95
CA ALA A 30 6.12 -3.85 13.23
C ALA A 30 4.63 -3.76 13.59
N GLN A 31 3.82 -4.80 13.36
CA GLN A 31 2.40 -4.76 13.70
C GLN A 31 2.09 -5.09 15.16
N ASP A 32 3.06 -5.62 15.93
CA ASP A 32 2.79 -6.00 17.33
C ASP A 32 3.71 -5.33 18.37
N PHE A 33 4.46 -4.30 17.99
CA PHE A 33 5.08 -3.41 18.98
C PHE A 33 4.21 -2.17 19.11
N THR A 34 3.13 -2.30 19.89
CA THR A 34 2.43 -1.14 20.39
C THR A 34 3.40 -0.29 21.18
N THR A 35 3.62 0.92 20.67
CA THR A 35 4.00 2.12 21.42
C THR A 35 3.87 1.93 22.92
N LEU A 36 5.00 1.80 23.63
CA LEU A 36 5.08 2.40 24.94
C LEU A 36 4.67 3.86 24.68
N LYS A 37 3.48 4.26 25.15
CA LYS A 37 3.11 5.67 25.25
C LYS A 37 4.05 6.29 26.29
N SER A 38 5.34 6.39 25.95
CA SER A 38 6.24 7.27 26.66
C SER A 38 5.69 8.66 26.43
N LYS A 39 5.35 9.32 27.53
CA LYS A 39 5.07 10.75 27.62
C LYS A 39 6.29 11.52 27.08
N GLN A 40 6.47 11.58 25.77
CA GLN A 40 7.23 12.64 25.12
C GLN A 40 6.31 13.87 25.00
N ASN A 41 5.91 14.41 26.16
CA ASN A 41 5.15 15.65 26.24
C ASN A 41 6.05 16.85 26.53
N VAL A 42 7.38 16.69 26.60
CA VAL A 42 8.27 17.77 27.05
C VAL A 42 8.89 18.56 25.88
N GLU A 43 8.92 17.98 24.67
CA GLU A 43 9.55 18.62 23.49
C GLU A 43 8.54 19.04 22.40
N LYS A 44 7.26 18.69 22.58
CA LYS A 44 6.22 18.91 21.58
C LYS A 44 5.60 20.31 21.62
N ASP A 45 5.91 21.10 22.64
CA ASP A 45 5.24 22.38 22.89
C ASP A 45 5.76 23.52 21.98
N SER A 46 6.94 23.36 21.38
CA SER A 46 7.54 24.35 20.44
C SER A 46 6.99 24.25 19.01
N ILE A 47 6.45 23.08 18.62
CA ILE A 47 5.99 22.84 17.25
C ILE A 47 4.45 22.84 17.25
N PRO A 48 3.79 23.66 16.41
CA PRO A 48 2.34 23.63 16.32
C PRO A 48 1.85 22.21 15.99
N PRO A 49 0.71 21.76 16.53
CA PRO A 49 0.23 20.42 16.29
C PRO A 49 -0.23 20.25 14.83
N LYS A 50 0.37 19.29 14.12
CA LYS A 50 -0.05 18.95 12.76
C LYS A 50 -1.55 18.60 12.71
N PRO A 51 -2.32 19.17 11.77
CA PRO A 51 -3.73 18.83 11.61
C PRO A 51 -3.91 17.33 11.34
N LYS A 52 -4.94 16.74 11.93
CA LYS A 52 -5.27 15.31 11.77
C LYS A 52 -6.12 15.10 10.53
N LYS A 53 -5.85 14.02 9.80
CA LYS A 53 -6.68 13.59 8.66
C LYS A 53 -8.11 13.30 9.12
N PRO A 54 -9.13 13.65 8.31
CA PRO A 54 -10.51 13.33 8.66
C PRO A 54 -10.75 11.81 8.60
N PRO A 55 -11.74 11.29 9.36
CA PRO A 55 -12.11 9.88 9.30
C PRO A 55 -12.59 9.50 7.90
N THR A 56 -12.30 8.27 7.45
CA THR A 56 -12.80 7.77 6.16
C THR A 56 -14.32 7.58 6.17
N VAL A 57 -14.93 7.48 4.99
CA VAL A 57 -16.40 7.33 4.83
C VAL A 57 -17.00 6.24 5.73
N PHE A 58 -16.40 5.05 5.74
CA PHE A 58 -16.86 3.96 6.60
C PHE A 58 -16.70 4.28 8.09
N VAL A 59 -15.62 4.97 8.49
CA VAL A 59 -15.40 5.34 9.89
C VAL A 59 -16.40 6.40 10.35
N LEU A 60 -16.77 7.36 9.48
CA LEU A 60 -17.85 8.31 9.75
C LEU A 60 -19.17 7.58 10.02
N TYR A 61 -19.52 6.63 9.15
CA TYR A 61 -20.69 5.77 9.36
C TYR A 61 -20.58 4.97 10.66
N TYR A 62 -19.47 4.25 10.87
CA TYR A 62 -19.24 3.45 12.07
C TYR A 62 -19.42 4.28 13.35
N ASN A 63 -18.85 5.49 13.40
CA ASN A 63 -19.00 6.38 14.54
C ASN A 63 -20.46 6.78 14.80
N SER A 64 -21.27 6.95 13.75
CA SER A 64 -22.69 7.27 13.89
C SER A 64 -23.53 6.11 14.45
N VAL A 65 -23.15 4.86 14.13
CA VAL A 65 -23.91 3.66 14.54
C VAL A 65 -23.32 2.94 15.74
N ARG A 66 -22.05 3.18 16.10
CA ARG A 66 -21.33 2.47 17.17
C ARG A 66 -22.09 2.45 18.48
N ASN A 67 -22.63 3.60 18.91
CA ASN A 67 -23.37 3.70 20.17
C ASN A 67 -24.67 2.89 20.14
N LYS A 68 -25.34 2.80 18.98
CA LYS A 68 -26.54 1.97 18.79
C LYS A 68 -26.16 0.48 18.82
N LEU A 69 -25.11 0.10 18.10
CA LEU A 69 -24.61 -1.27 18.09
C LEU A 69 -24.13 -1.73 19.46
N GLN A 70 -23.49 -0.86 20.25
CA GLN A 70 -23.06 -1.19 21.61
C GLN A 70 -24.26 -1.41 22.55
N LYS A 71 -25.39 -0.71 22.35
CA LYS A 71 -26.62 -0.95 23.10
C LYS A 71 -27.33 -2.23 22.67
N GLU A 72 -27.33 -2.55 21.38
CA GLU A 72 -27.88 -3.80 20.83
C GLU A 72 -27.04 -5.03 21.25
N TYR A 73 -25.72 -4.84 21.37
CA TYR A 73 -24.76 -5.91 21.64
C TYR A 73 -23.78 -5.49 22.76
N PRO A 74 -24.25 -5.38 24.03
CA PRO A 74 -23.44 -4.89 25.14
C PRO A 74 -22.25 -5.78 25.47
N HIS A 75 -22.35 -7.09 25.17
CA HIS A 75 -21.31 -8.08 25.46
C HIS A 75 -20.29 -8.29 24.33
N CYS A 76 -20.56 -7.81 23.11
CA CYS A 76 -19.66 -8.05 21.99
C CYS A 76 -18.47 -7.06 22.01
N LYS A 77 -17.29 -7.54 21.59
CA LYS A 77 -16.06 -6.72 21.57
C LYS A 77 -16.13 -5.68 20.46
N VAL A 78 -15.40 -4.57 20.61
CA VAL A 78 -15.32 -3.49 19.59
C VAL A 78 -14.95 -4.03 18.20
N THR A 79 -14.09 -5.05 18.14
CA THR A 79 -13.70 -5.72 16.89
C THR A 79 -14.87 -6.43 16.20
N GLU A 80 -15.79 -7.02 16.96
CA GLU A 80 -16.98 -7.70 16.46
C GLU A 80 -18.05 -6.69 16.04
N LEU A 81 -18.23 -5.63 16.83
CA LEU A 81 -19.12 -4.51 16.47
C LEU A 81 -18.72 -3.87 15.14
N SER A 82 -17.42 -3.72 14.88
CA SER A 82 -16.90 -3.23 13.60
C SER A 82 -17.23 -4.17 12.44
N LYS A 83 -17.16 -5.49 12.65
CA LYS A 83 -17.56 -6.48 11.62
C LYS A 83 -19.05 -6.37 11.31
N ILE A 84 -19.91 -6.34 12.33
CA ILE A 84 -21.35 -6.16 12.17
C ILE A 84 -21.66 -4.83 11.44
N ALA A 85 -20.96 -3.75 11.80
CA ALA A 85 -21.11 -2.47 11.11
C ALA A 85 -20.68 -2.55 9.64
N SER A 86 -19.61 -3.28 9.32
CA SER A 86 -19.15 -3.46 7.94
C SER A 86 -20.14 -4.24 7.08
N GLU A 87 -20.81 -5.25 7.65
CA GLU A 87 -21.88 -5.99 6.99
C GLU A 87 -23.10 -5.10 6.74
N LYS A 88 -23.53 -4.35 7.76
CA LYS A 88 -24.61 -3.35 7.61
C LYS A 88 -24.24 -2.27 6.57
N TRP A 89 -22.98 -1.85 6.51
CA TRP A 89 -22.49 -0.90 5.50
C TRP A 89 -22.47 -1.47 4.09
N ALA A 90 -22.26 -2.77 3.91
CA ALA A 90 -22.38 -3.37 2.58
C ALA A 90 -23.82 -3.25 2.05
N GLN A 91 -24.81 -3.41 2.92
CA GLN A 91 -26.24 -3.45 2.61
C GLN A 91 -26.95 -2.09 2.63
N ILE A 92 -26.34 -1.04 3.20
CA ILE A 92 -26.99 0.26 3.32
C ILE A 92 -27.24 0.93 1.96
N ASP A 93 -28.32 1.72 1.90
CA ASP A 93 -28.77 2.47 0.73
C ASP A 93 -27.62 3.32 0.12
N PRO A 94 -27.42 3.28 -1.21
CA PRO A 94 -26.43 4.12 -1.90
C PRO A 94 -26.58 5.62 -1.59
N THR A 95 -27.78 6.12 -1.36
CA THR A 95 -28.06 7.53 -1.01
C THR A 95 -27.40 7.93 0.31
N ILE A 96 -27.48 7.04 1.31
CA ILE A 96 -26.85 7.26 2.61
C ILE A 96 -25.32 7.20 2.46
N LYS A 97 -24.79 6.25 1.65
CA LYS A 97 -23.35 6.17 1.35
C LYS A 97 -22.85 7.46 0.71
N GLN A 98 -23.59 7.99 -0.26
CA GLN A 98 -23.26 9.26 -0.93
C GLN A 98 -23.24 10.44 0.04
N ASN A 99 -24.18 10.50 1.00
CA ASN A 99 -24.17 11.54 2.02
C ASN A 99 -22.88 11.52 2.86
N PHE A 100 -22.46 10.34 3.35
CA PHE A 100 -21.20 10.21 4.09
C PHE A 100 -19.97 10.50 3.20
N GLN A 101 -20.04 10.20 1.91
CA GLN A 101 -18.99 10.55 0.96
C GLN A 101 -18.88 12.08 0.78
N LYS A 102 -20.00 12.80 0.67
CA LYS A 102 -20.02 14.27 0.64
C LYS A 102 -19.39 14.87 1.90
N GLN A 103 -19.81 14.40 3.08
CA GLN A 103 -19.24 14.83 4.37
C GLN A 103 -17.73 14.58 4.44
N PHE A 104 -17.26 13.42 3.95
CA PHE A 104 -15.83 13.12 3.86
C PHE A 104 -15.10 14.12 2.96
N HIS A 105 -15.62 14.41 1.77
CA HIS A 105 -15.00 15.36 0.84
C HIS A 105 -14.92 16.78 1.41
N GLU A 106 -15.98 17.25 2.07
CA GLU A 106 -16.00 18.54 2.76
C GLU A 106 -14.94 18.61 3.86
N GLN A 107 -14.92 17.63 4.77
CA GLN A 107 -13.92 17.57 5.85
C GLN A 107 -12.50 17.44 5.30
N PHE A 108 -12.32 16.73 4.19
CA PHE A 108 -11.03 16.57 3.53
C PHE A 108 -10.56 17.87 2.88
N SER A 109 -11.46 18.65 2.29
CA SER A 109 -11.15 19.99 1.75
C SER A 109 -10.68 20.93 2.86
N ILE A 110 -11.42 20.99 3.97
CA ILE A 110 -11.04 21.78 5.16
C ILE A 110 -9.69 21.31 5.72
N TYR A 111 -9.47 20.00 5.80
CA TYR A 111 -8.19 19.45 6.23
C TYR A 111 -7.03 19.87 5.33
N LYS A 112 -7.24 19.89 4.00
CA LYS A 112 -6.23 20.30 3.03
C LYS A 112 -5.85 21.77 3.22
N GLN A 113 -6.82 22.64 3.44
CA GLN A 113 -6.57 24.06 3.77
C GLN A 113 -5.77 24.19 5.07
N LYS A 114 -6.25 23.57 6.16
CA LYS A 114 -5.54 23.57 7.45
C LYS A 114 -4.11 23.03 7.34
N LEU A 115 -3.88 22.04 6.48
CA LEU A 115 -2.55 21.48 6.26
C LEU A 115 -1.64 22.46 5.52
N MET A 116 -2.16 23.18 4.53
CA MET A 116 -1.41 24.23 3.83
C MET A 116 -1.05 25.37 4.79
N ASP A 117 -2.02 25.85 5.57
CA ASP A 117 -1.78 26.90 6.58
C ASP A 117 -0.73 26.46 7.60
N TYR A 118 -0.82 25.21 8.05
CA TYR A 118 0.16 24.59 8.92
C TYR A 118 1.56 24.58 8.29
N GLU A 119 1.70 24.08 7.04
CA GLU A 119 2.99 24.01 6.35
C GLU A 119 3.62 25.39 6.08
N ASN A 120 2.79 26.40 5.87
CA ASN A 120 3.18 27.80 5.71
C ASN A 120 3.58 28.46 7.04
N SER A 121 2.91 28.10 8.15
CA SER A 121 3.22 28.64 9.49
C SER A 121 4.54 28.13 10.08
N LEU A 122 5.08 27.03 9.56
CA LEU A 122 6.29 26.40 10.08
C LEU A 122 7.56 27.16 9.66
N THR A 123 8.40 27.50 10.64
CA THR A 123 9.74 28.04 10.41
C THR A 123 10.68 26.97 9.85
N ASN A 124 11.78 27.40 9.23
CA ASN A 124 12.80 26.48 8.72
C ASN A 124 13.43 25.64 9.83
N GLU A 125 13.62 26.21 11.02
CA GLU A 125 14.11 25.51 12.21
C GLU A 125 13.13 24.41 12.65
N GLN A 126 11.84 24.72 12.77
CA GLN A 126 10.81 23.74 13.09
C GLN A 126 10.73 22.64 12.02
N LYS A 127 10.87 22.97 10.73
CA LYS A 127 10.92 21.97 9.65
C LYS A 127 12.12 21.03 9.79
N MET A 128 13.28 21.56 10.17
CA MET A 128 14.50 20.78 10.41
C MET A 128 14.36 19.90 11.65
N GLU A 129 13.75 20.39 12.72
CA GLU A 129 13.45 19.63 13.93
C GLU A 129 12.46 18.48 13.66
N ILE A 130 11.37 18.73 12.92
CA ILE A 130 10.45 17.67 12.48
C ILE A 130 11.19 16.59 11.66
N LYS A 131 12.14 16.99 10.82
CA LYS A 131 12.95 16.07 10.00
C LYS A 131 13.92 15.27 10.86
N SER A 132 14.58 15.88 11.83
CA SER A 132 15.49 15.20 12.76
C SER A 132 14.74 14.22 13.65
N LEU A 133 13.57 14.58 14.19
CA LEU A 133 12.70 13.69 14.96
C LEU A 133 12.26 12.48 14.15
N LYS A 134 11.84 12.67 12.89
CA LYS A 134 11.51 11.56 11.98
C LYS A 134 12.70 10.64 11.70
N LYS A 135 13.89 11.23 11.50
CA LYS A 135 15.14 10.48 11.30
C LYS A 135 15.48 9.68 12.57
N GLY A 136 15.41 10.29 13.74
CA GLY A 136 15.64 9.64 15.03
C GLY A 136 14.69 8.46 15.28
N HIS A 137 13.40 8.62 14.99
CA HIS A 137 12.44 7.50 15.06
C HIS A 137 12.80 6.37 14.08
N THR A 138 13.23 6.69 12.86
CA THR A 138 13.66 5.70 11.86
C THR A 138 14.92 4.96 12.31
N LEU A 139 15.89 5.66 12.92
CA LEU A 139 17.10 5.07 13.49
C LEU A 139 16.76 4.12 14.64
N LYS A 140 15.94 4.55 15.61
CA LYS A 140 15.46 3.69 16.70
C LYS A 140 14.75 2.43 16.20
N GLN A 141 13.93 2.55 15.14
CA GLN A 141 13.31 1.38 14.52
C GLN A 141 14.34 0.41 13.90
N ASN A 142 15.41 0.92 13.30
CA ASN A 142 16.47 0.10 12.75
C ASN A 142 17.31 -0.56 13.85
N GLU A 143 17.60 0.14 14.95
CA GLU A 143 18.26 -0.42 16.14
C GLU A 143 17.44 -1.57 16.74
N ILE A 144 16.12 -1.40 16.88
CA ILE A 144 15.23 -2.47 17.35
C ILE A 144 15.29 -3.67 16.40
N LYS A 145 15.25 -3.46 15.08
CA LYS A 145 15.37 -4.54 14.10
C LYS A 145 16.71 -5.27 14.21
N GLN A 146 17.81 -4.52 14.35
CA GLN A 146 19.14 -5.09 14.50
C GLN A 146 19.22 -5.95 15.77
N LYS A 147 18.75 -5.45 16.92
CA LYS A 147 18.68 -6.24 18.15
C LYS A 147 17.86 -7.50 17.99
N LEU A 148 16.74 -7.47 17.27
CA LEU A 148 15.95 -8.67 16.99
C LEU A 148 16.71 -9.69 16.13
N VAL A 149 17.54 -9.23 15.19
CA VAL A 149 18.41 -10.10 14.39
C VAL A 149 19.53 -10.68 15.25
N GLU A 150 20.15 -9.88 16.12
CA GLU A 150 21.17 -10.33 17.09
C GLU A 150 20.60 -11.37 18.07
N LEU A 151 19.35 -11.21 18.50
CA LEU A 151 18.61 -12.20 19.30
C LEU A 151 18.20 -13.45 18.51
N GLY A 152 18.57 -13.56 17.24
CA GLY A 152 18.29 -14.74 16.42
C GLY A 152 16.82 -14.91 16.04
N LYS A 153 16.01 -13.84 16.05
CA LYS A 153 14.59 -13.93 15.69
C LYS A 153 14.42 -14.54 14.30
N PRO A 154 13.65 -15.64 14.15
CA PRO A 154 13.43 -16.26 12.84
C PRO A 154 12.87 -15.26 11.82
N LYS A 155 13.39 -15.32 10.58
CA LYS A 155 12.91 -14.50 9.47
C LYS A 155 11.60 -15.04 8.94
N ARG A 156 10.72 -14.14 8.49
CA ARG A 156 9.45 -14.55 7.89
C ARG A 156 9.67 -15.40 6.65
N SER A 157 8.85 -16.43 6.51
CA SER A 157 8.80 -17.25 5.30
C SER A 157 8.40 -16.42 4.08
N LEU A 158 8.90 -16.84 2.92
CA LEU A 158 8.55 -16.24 1.63
C LEU A 158 7.11 -16.57 1.25
N SER A 159 6.40 -15.59 0.73
CA SER A 159 5.07 -15.77 0.13
C SER A 159 5.16 -16.46 -1.24
N ALA A 160 4.06 -17.07 -1.70
CA ALA A 160 4.00 -17.77 -2.99
C ALA A 160 4.51 -16.93 -4.16
N PHE A 161 4.14 -15.64 -4.21
CA PHE A 161 4.64 -14.71 -5.22
C PHE A 161 6.16 -14.48 -5.11
N MET A 162 6.70 -14.41 -3.91
CA MET A 162 8.14 -14.21 -3.70
C MET A 162 8.94 -15.45 -4.10
N LEU A 163 8.42 -16.65 -3.85
CA LEU A 163 9.00 -17.91 -4.34
C LEU A 163 8.98 -17.97 -5.88
N PHE A 164 7.87 -17.58 -6.49
CA PHE A 164 7.77 -17.45 -7.94
C PHE A 164 8.80 -16.45 -8.49
N MET A 165 8.90 -15.26 -7.89
CA MET A 165 9.88 -14.25 -8.26
C MET A 165 11.32 -14.75 -8.08
N GLN A 166 11.60 -15.55 -7.04
CA GLN A 166 12.90 -16.18 -6.84
C GLN A 166 13.21 -17.18 -7.96
N SER A 167 12.22 -17.98 -8.39
CA SER A 167 12.38 -18.92 -9.52
C SER A 167 12.65 -18.21 -10.86
N LYS A 168 12.24 -16.94 -10.98
CA LYS A 168 12.43 -16.10 -12.16
C LYS A 168 13.61 -15.14 -12.07
N LYS A 169 14.35 -15.14 -10.95
CA LYS A 169 15.47 -14.19 -10.74
C LYS A 169 16.53 -14.24 -11.85
N ASN A 170 16.75 -15.41 -12.43
CA ASN A 170 17.75 -15.64 -13.47
C ASN A 170 17.25 -15.26 -14.88
N THR A 171 15.97 -14.92 -15.06
CA THR A 171 15.42 -14.51 -16.36
C THR A 171 15.56 -13.00 -16.60
N LYS A 172 16.16 -12.28 -15.65
CA LYS A 172 16.38 -10.83 -15.78
C LYS A 172 17.52 -10.58 -16.76
N ASN A 173 17.25 -9.81 -17.81
CA ASN A 173 18.29 -9.32 -18.71
C ASN A 173 19.16 -8.26 -17.99
N PRO A 174 20.50 -8.28 -18.18
CA PRO A 174 21.39 -7.29 -17.56
C PRO A 174 21.03 -5.83 -17.91
N ASP A 175 20.56 -5.60 -19.13
CA ASP A 175 20.22 -4.27 -19.66
C ASP A 175 18.79 -3.80 -19.30
N GLU A 176 17.93 -4.71 -18.82
CA GLU A 176 16.56 -4.35 -18.44
C GLU A 176 16.52 -3.68 -17.06
N SER A 177 15.82 -2.55 -17.00
CA SER A 177 15.49 -1.87 -15.75
C SER A 177 14.78 -2.82 -14.79
N HIS A 178 15.26 -2.89 -13.54
CA HIS A 178 14.67 -3.77 -12.54
C HIS A 178 13.18 -3.50 -12.27
N LYS A 179 12.76 -2.24 -12.41
CA LYS A 179 11.35 -1.85 -12.27
C LYS A 179 10.49 -2.50 -13.35
N ASP A 180 10.98 -2.51 -14.58
CA ASP A 180 10.24 -3.04 -15.74
C ASP A 180 10.19 -4.56 -15.69
N TRP A 181 11.30 -5.21 -15.32
CA TRP A 181 11.34 -6.64 -15.01
C TRP A 181 10.33 -7.01 -13.90
N LEU A 182 10.28 -6.26 -12.79
CA LEU A 182 9.31 -6.51 -11.71
C LEU A 182 7.86 -6.36 -12.18
N ASN A 183 7.57 -5.37 -13.03
CA ASN A 183 6.24 -5.20 -13.62
C ASN A 183 5.88 -6.40 -14.50
N ASN A 184 6.82 -6.88 -15.31
CA ASN A 184 6.65 -8.05 -16.16
C ASN A 184 6.37 -9.32 -15.32
N ILE A 185 7.19 -9.61 -14.31
CA ILE A 185 6.97 -10.74 -13.38
C ILE A 185 5.64 -10.62 -12.63
N THR A 186 5.24 -9.40 -12.24
CA THR A 186 3.95 -9.18 -11.59
C THR A 186 2.78 -9.49 -12.53
N ASN A 187 2.90 -9.12 -13.80
CA ASN A 187 1.89 -9.43 -14.82
C ASN A 187 1.85 -10.92 -15.15
N GLU A 188 3.00 -11.59 -15.26
CA GLU A 188 3.10 -13.05 -15.39
C GLU A 188 2.40 -13.75 -14.22
N TRP A 189 2.66 -13.32 -12.98
CA TRP A 189 2.00 -13.88 -11.80
C TRP A 189 0.49 -13.67 -11.82
N LYS A 190 -0.01 -12.51 -12.26
CA LYS A 190 -1.45 -12.28 -12.39
C LYS A 190 -2.08 -13.26 -13.40
N ASN A 191 -1.44 -13.44 -14.55
CA ASN A 191 -1.94 -14.26 -15.66
C ASN A 191 -1.69 -15.77 -15.49
N LEU A 192 -0.86 -16.18 -14.52
CA LEU A 192 -0.59 -17.58 -14.22
C LEU A 192 -1.86 -18.34 -13.81
N THR A 193 -2.01 -19.55 -14.35
CA THR A 193 -3.11 -20.46 -14.04
C THR A 193 -3.06 -20.92 -12.58
N MET A 194 -4.22 -21.29 -12.04
CA MET A 194 -4.34 -21.74 -10.64
C MET A 194 -3.47 -22.98 -10.37
N VAL A 195 -3.34 -23.87 -11.36
CA VAL A 195 -2.48 -25.07 -11.28
C VAL A 195 -1.02 -24.68 -11.07
N ASN A 196 -0.49 -23.76 -11.86
CA ASN A 196 0.91 -23.34 -11.73
C ASN A 196 1.14 -22.54 -10.44
N LYS A 197 0.15 -21.74 -10.00
CA LYS A 197 0.19 -21.06 -8.70
C LYS A 197 0.17 -22.04 -7.52
N SER A 198 -0.54 -23.16 -7.64
CA SER A 198 -0.74 -24.12 -6.55
C SER A 198 0.58 -24.66 -6.00
N LYS A 199 1.57 -24.92 -6.88
CA LYS A 199 2.93 -25.34 -6.49
C LYS A 199 3.56 -24.35 -5.49
N TYR A 200 3.57 -23.07 -5.84
CA TYR A 200 4.15 -22.02 -5.00
C TYR A 200 3.32 -21.73 -3.75
N ILE A 201 1.99 -21.88 -3.83
CA ILE A 201 1.10 -21.72 -2.67
C ILE A 201 1.34 -22.84 -1.64
N ALA A 202 1.49 -24.09 -2.10
CA ALA A 202 1.80 -25.23 -1.25
C ALA A 202 3.17 -25.04 -0.57
N GLU A 203 4.20 -24.70 -1.34
CA GLU A 203 5.54 -24.44 -0.83
C GLU A 203 5.56 -23.29 0.20
N ALA A 204 4.88 -22.17 -0.11
CA ALA A 204 4.77 -21.03 0.81
C ALA A 204 4.02 -21.40 2.11
N SER A 205 2.99 -22.24 2.00
CA SER A 205 2.24 -22.76 3.15
C SER A 205 3.16 -23.58 4.07
N ASP A 206 3.97 -24.48 3.50
CA ASP A 206 4.86 -25.32 4.30
C ASP A 206 6.00 -24.53 4.93
N LEU A 207 6.58 -23.57 4.21
CA LEU A 207 7.55 -22.62 4.79
C LEU A 207 6.92 -21.80 5.93
N LEU A 208 5.66 -21.39 5.78
CA LEU A 208 4.94 -20.66 6.83
C LEU A 208 4.70 -21.53 8.07
N LYS A 209 4.39 -22.82 7.92
CA LYS A 209 4.28 -23.75 9.05
C LYS A 209 5.60 -23.89 9.78
N LYS A 210 6.71 -24.13 9.05
CA LYS A 210 8.06 -24.21 9.63
C LYS A 210 8.42 -22.94 10.40
N TYR A 211 8.21 -21.78 9.78
CA TYR A 211 8.43 -20.48 10.41
C TYR A 211 7.62 -20.30 11.71
N LYS A 212 6.35 -20.71 11.73
CA LYS A 212 5.50 -20.60 12.94
C LYS A 212 6.06 -21.43 14.10
N ILE A 213 6.56 -22.63 13.81
CA ILE A 213 7.17 -23.50 14.83
C ILE A 213 8.46 -22.87 15.35
N GLU A 214 9.35 -22.43 14.47
CA GLU A 214 10.61 -21.75 14.85
C GLU A 214 10.34 -20.48 15.67
N LEU A 215 9.37 -19.67 15.26
CA LEU A 215 8.99 -18.45 15.96
C LEU A 215 8.45 -18.75 17.36
N GLN A 216 7.67 -19.83 17.51
CA GLN A 216 7.13 -20.24 18.80
C GLN A 216 8.25 -20.69 19.74
N LYS A 217 9.16 -21.55 19.25
CA LYS A 217 10.34 -21.97 19.99
C LYS A 217 11.19 -20.78 20.44
N TRP A 218 11.44 -19.83 19.55
CA TRP A 218 12.19 -18.62 19.87
C TRP A 218 11.51 -17.77 20.96
N LYS A 219 10.17 -17.62 20.93
CA LYS A 219 9.44 -16.90 21.98
C LYS A 219 9.59 -17.57 23.34
N GLU A 220 9.53 -18.90 23.39
CA GLU A 220 9.70 -19.67 24.63
C GLU A 220 11.12 -19.51 25.17
N GLU A 221 12.15 -19.58 24.31
CA GLU A 221 13.54 -19.33 24.67
C GLU A 221 13.75 -17.92 25.24
N MET A 222 13.10 -16.90 24.68
CA MET A 222 13.16 -15.53 25.20
C MET A 222 12.49 -15.40 26.58
N ILE A 223 11.32 -16.01 26.78
CA ILE A 223 10.65 -16.02 28.09
C ILE A 223 11.51 -16.73 29.14
N GLN A 224 12.12 -17.87 28.79
CA GLN A 224 13.02 -18.61 29.68
C GLN A 224 14.33 -17.86 29.97
N ALA A 225 14.84 -17.06 29.02
CA ALA A 225 15.99 -16.20 29.25
C ALA A 225 15.62 -15.05 30.19
N ASP A 226 14.47 -14.41 29.99
CA ASP A 226 13.97 -13.34 30.87
C ASP A 226 13.75 -13.82 32.30
N GLN A 227 13.15 -15.01 32.49
CA GLN A 227 12.96 -15.64 33.81
C GLN A 227 14.27 -15.99 34.52
N ARG A 228 15.35 -16.30 33.77
CA ARG A 228 16.69 -16.53 34.34
C ARG A 228 17.42 -15.24 34.69
N HIS A 229 17.05 -14.13 34.06
CA HIS A 229 17.67 -12.81 34.22
C HIS A 229 16.79 -11.83 35.01
N GLU A 230 15.97 -12.34 35.94
CA GLU A 230 15.04 -11.59 36.81
C GLU A 230 15.77 -10.69 37.85
N SER A 231 16.73 -9.89 37.37
CA SER A 231 17.37 -8.76 38.04
C SER A 231 17.52 -7.51 37.15
N THR A 232 17.13 -7.52 35.87
CA THR A 232 17.18 -6.31 35.03
C THR A 232 15.82 -5.91 34.49
N LYS A 233 15.22 -4.91 35.15
CA LYS A 233 14.05 -4.15 34.70
C LYS A 233 14.20 -3.71 33.24
N GLY A 234 13.15 -3.95 32.44
CA GLY A 234 12.71 -2.93 31.48
C GLY A 234 12.64 -3.29 30.00
N MET A 235 12.44 -4.55 29.60
CA MET A 235 12.18 -4.86 28.18
C MET A 235 11.09 -5.93 28.02
N VAL A 236 9.82 -5.56 28.26
CA VAL A 236 8.67 -6.43 27.98
C VAL A 236 8.54 -6.57 26.45
N LEU A 237 9.05 -7.68 25.90
CA LEU A 237 9.12 -7.92 24.46
C LEU A 237 7.89 -8.61 23.84
N TYR A 238 6.86 -8.96 24.62
CA TYR A 238 5.67 -9.63 24.09
C TYR A 238 4.38 -9.17 24.78
N ASP A 239 3.42 -8.75 23.96
CA ASP A 239 2.05 -8.43 24.36
C ASP A 239 1.24 -9.75 24.34
N ASN A 240 0.99 -10.32 25.51
CA ASN A 240 0.33 -11.61 25.68
C ASN A 240 -1.21 -11.45 25.57
N LYS A 241 -1.72 -11.10 24.38
CA LYS A 241 -3.16 -10.83 24.17
C LYS A 241 -4.01 -12.01 23.65
N ASN A 242 -3.45 -13.21 23.50
CA ASN A 242 -4.19 -14.34 22.94
C ASN A 242 -4.09 -15.66 23.73
N ILE A 243 -3.75 -15.62 25.02
CA ILE A 243 -3.92 -16.80 25.88
C ILE A 243 -5.19 -16.55 26.71
N SER A 244 -6.19 -17.40 26.49
CA SER A 244 -7.54 -17.40 27.10
C SER A 244 -8.59 -16.47 26.47
N GLN A 245 -8.85 -16.63 25.17
CA GLN A 245 -10.19 -16.31 24.65
C GLN A 245 -11.08 -17.54 24.87
N THR A 246 -11.73 -17.63 26.03
CA THR A 246 -12.99 -18.36 26.13
C THR A 246 -13.97 -17.63 25.21
N THR A 247 -14.23 -18.20 24.03
CA THR A 247 -15.19 -17.70 23.06
C THR A 247 -16.58 -17.75 23.68
N VAL A 248 -17.05 -16.63 24.22
CA VAL A 248 -18.48 -16.37 24.32
C VAL A 248 -18.91 -15.97 22.91
N GLU A 249 -19.42 -16.94 22.15
CA GLU A 249 -19.95 -16.70 20.81
C GLU A 249 -21.16 -15.76 20.91
N CYS A 250 -21.04 -14.54 20.36
CA CYS A 250 -22.22 -13.72 20.10
C CYS A 250 -23.11 -14.47 19.08
N PRO A 251 -24.44 -14.57 19.29
CA PRO A 251 -25.32 -15.39 18.44
C PRO A 251 -25.24 -14.96 16.97
N ARG A 252 -24.68 -15.83 16.12
CA ARG A 252 -24.78 -15.71 14.67
C ARG A 252 -26.22 -16.03 14.30
N LYS A 253 -27.03 -15.03 13.94
CA LYS A 253 -28.42 -15.27 13.47
C LYS A 253 -28.38 -16.07 12.16
N MET A 254 -28.42 -17.38 12.29
CA MET A 254 -28.38 -18.37 11.20
C MET A 254 -29.63 -18.32 10.31
N THR A 255 -30.70 -17.67 10.76
CA THR A 255 -31.96 -17.50 10.01
C THR A 255 -31.87 -16.51 8.85
N VAL A 256 -30.84 -15.67 8.79
CA VAL A 256 -30.67 -14.68 7.70
C VAL A 256 -29.98 -15.30 6.48
N ASP A 257 -29.18 -16.35 6.65
CA ASP A 257 -28.42 -16.96 5.55
C ASP A 257 -29.30 -17.81 4.61
N ILE A 258 -30.41 -18.37 5.12
CA ILE A 258 -31.37 -19.12 4.29
C ILE A 258 -32.21 -18.14 3.44
N SER A 259 -32.66 -17.01 4.01
CA SER A 259 -33.42 -16.01 3.27
C SER A 259 -32.55 -15.19 2.31
N ILE A 260 -31.27 -14.92 2.64
CA ILE A 260 -30.34 -14.24 1.73
C ILE A 260 -30.05 -15.12 0.50
N ASN A 261 -29.95 -16.44 0.67
CA ASN A 261 -29.71 -17.33 -0.46
C ASN A 261 -30.95 -17.53 -1.33
N GLU A 262 -32.17 -17.52 -0.76
CA GLU A 262 -33.41 -17.52 -1.54
C GLU A 262 -33.68 -16.18 -2.25
N VAL A 263 -33.40 -15.04 -1.59
CA VAL A 263 -33.51 -13.70 -2.21
C VAL A 263 -32.45 -13.49 -3.29
N LYS A 264 -31.22 -14.00 -3.12
CA LYS A 264 -30.21 -13.98 -4.19
C LYS A 264 -30.55 -14.88 -5.37
N LYS A 265 -31.34 -15.94 -5.18
CA LYS A 265 -31.78 -16.84 -6.25
C LYS A 265 -33.01 -16.30 -6.99
N SER A 266 -33.85 -15.48 -6.36
CA SER A 266 -35.05 -14.88 -6.98
C SER A 266 -34.81 -13.50 -7.62
N VAL A 267 -33.80 -12.72 -7.16
CA VAL A 267 -33.47 -11.40 -7.73
C VAL A 267 -32.69 -11.49 -9.06
N VAL A 268 -32.24 -12.69 -9.44
CA VAL A 268 -31.63 -12.94 -10.76
C VAL A 268 -32.69 -13.46 -11.74
N GLN A 269 -33.58 -12.56 -12.16
CA GLN A 269 -34.39 -12.67 -13.39
C GLN A 269 -34.14 -11.42 -14.27
N PRO A 270 -34.29 -11.53 -15.60
CA PRO A 270 -33.38 -10.99 -16.62
C PRO A 270 -33.68 -9.54 -17.06
N GLN A 271 -34.26 -8.68 -16.21
CA GLN A 271 -34.72 -7.36 -16.67
C GLN A 271 -33.65 -6.25 -16.64
N ASN A 272 -32.55 -6.44 -15.92
CA ASN A 272 -31.49 -5.43 -15.80
C ASN A 272 -30.38 -5.53 -16.87
N THR A 273 -30.40 -6.53 -17.76
CA THR A 273 -29.43 -6.58 -18.86
C THR A 273 -29.75 -5.54 -19.94
N HIS A 274 -31.03 -5.34 -20.27
CA HIS A 274 -31.45 -4.45 -21.36
C HIS A 274 -31.09 -2.98 -21.13
N ILE A 275 -31.26 -2.47 -19.90
CA ILE A 275 -30.96 -1.06 -19.56
C ILE A 275 -29.45 -0.82 -19.59
N TYR A 276 -28.64 -1.77 -19.08
CA TYR A 276 -27.18 -1.67 -19.14
C TYR A 276 -26.66 -1.80 -20.57
N THR A 277 -27.27 -2.63 -21.42
CA THR A 277 -26.94 -2.72 -22.85
C THR A 277 -27.35 -1.45 -23.60
N GLN A 278 -28.51 -0.85 -23.31
CA GLN A 278 -28.91 0.44 -23.88
C GLN A 278 -28.01 1.60 -23.43
N MET A 279 -27.64 1.68 -22.15
CA MET A 279 -26.66 2.68 -21.69
C MET A 279 -25.31 2.46 -22.36
N TYR A 280 -24.82 1.22 -22.43
CA TYR A 280 -23.52 0.94 -23.01
C TYR A 280 -23.47 1.23 -24.52
N THR A 281 -24.54 0.90 -25.28
CA THR A 281 -24.65 1.24 -26.70
C THR A 281 -24.77 2.75 -26.93
N TYR A 282 -25.49 3.47 -26.06
CA TYR A 282 -25.58 4.93 -26.10
C TYR A 282 -24.23 5.60 -25.82
N PHE A 283 -23.52 5.18 -24.77
CA PHE A 283 -22.18 5.69 -24.47
C PHE A 283 -21.17 5.30 -25.56
N ALA A 284 -21.19 4.08 -26.09
CA ALA A 284 -20.32 3.67 -27.18
C ALA A 284 -20.57 4.48 -28.46
N SER A 285 -21.83 4.81 -28.77
CA SER A 285 -22.19 5.67 -29.91
C SER A 285 -21.70 7.11 -29.74
N ILE A 286 -21.88 7.70 -28.54
CA ILE A 286 -21.39 9.04 -28.22
C ILE A 286 -19.86 9.08 -28.28
N TRP A 287 -19.18 8.11 -27.68
CA TRP A 287 -17.72 8.02 -27.72
C TRP A 287 -17.19 7.85 -29.13
N LYS A 288 -17.88 7.09 -30.00
CA LYS A 288 -17.51 6.95 -31.41
C LYS A 288 -17.66 8.27 -32.17
N ARG A 289 -18.72 9.05 -31.91
CA ARG A 289 -18.90 10.40 -32.51
C ARG A 289 -17.85 11.40 -32.01
N VAL A 290 -17.53 11.38 -30.71
CA VAL A 290 -16.46 12.21 -30.13
C VAL A 290 -15.11 11.84 -30.72
N LEU A 291 -14.82 10.55 -30.95
CA LEU A 291 -13.59 10.10 -31.59
C LEU A 291 -13.49 10.54 -33.05
N ILE A 292 -14.60 10.55 -33.79
CA ILE A 292 -14.66 11.04 -35.17
C ILE A 292 -14.36 12.56 -35.20
N VAL A 293 -15.01 13.34 -34.34
CA VAL A 293 -14.76 14.80 -34.24
C VAL A 293 -13.33 15.09 -33.80
N LEU A 294 -12.77 14.32 -32.85
CA LEU A 294 -11.36 14.45 -32.45
C LEU A 294 -10.39 14.09 -33.59
N LYS A 295 -10.72 13.09 -34.40
CA LYS A 295 -9.92 12.71 -35.55
C LYS A 295 -9.97 13.79 -36.65
N GLU A 296 -11.16 14.30 -36.95
CA GLU A 296 -11.38 15.35 -37.95
C GLU A 296 -10.74 16.69 -37.52
N THR A 297 -10.82 17.03 -36.23
CA THR A 297 -10.08 18.19 -35.69
C THR A 297 -8.57 17.97 -35.71
N SER A 298 -8.07 16.75 -35.47
CA SER A 298 -6.64 16.46 -35.59
C SER A 298 -6.12 16.55 -37.02
N GLU A 299 -6.92 16.16 -38.01
CA GLU A 299 -6.58 16.28 -39.43
C GLU A 299 -6.64 17.75 -39.88
N ASN A 300 -7.64 18.53 -39.43
CA ASN A 300 -7.71 19.97 -39.67
C ASN A 300 -6.54 20.75 -39.02
N TRP A 301 -6.08 20.34 -37.84
CA TRP A 301 -4.89 20.93 -37.22
C TRP A 301 -3.59 20.57 -37.96
N LYS A 302 -3.56 19.43 -38.65
CA LYS A 302 -2.42 19.01 -39.47
C LYS A 302 -2.35 19.83 -40.77
N THR A 303 -3.48 20.04 -41.45
CA THR A 303 -3.55 20.92 -42.63
C THR A 303 -3.23 22.37 -42.26
N VAL A 304 -3.77 22.91 -41.17
CA VAL A 304 -3.42 24.27 -40.71
C VAL A 304 -1.91 24.41 -40.44
N ARG A 305 -1.28 23.39 -39.85
CA ARG A 305 0.16 23.37 -39.60
C ARG A 305 0.97 23.37 -40.91
N GLU A 306 0.55 22.59 -41.90
CA GLU A 306 1.18 22.54 -43.22
C GLU A 306 1.03 23.88 -43.97
N TYR A 307 -0.14 24.53 -43.92
CA TYR A 307 -0.35 25.86 -44.51
C TYR A 307 0.46 26.96 -43.82
N THR A 308 0.57 26.94 -42.48
CA THR A 308 1.44 27.88 -41.77
C THR A 308 2.92 27.66 -42.09
N PHE A 309 3.34 26.40 -42.25
CA PHE A 309 4.73 26.08 -42.62
C PHE A 309 5.05 26.58 -44.03
N ILE A 310 4.19 26.32 -45.02
CA ILE A 310 4.34 26.82 -46.39
C ILE A 310 4.34 28.35 -46.43
N GLY A 311 3.46 29.01 -45.66
CA GLY A 311 3.44 30.48 -45.54
C GLY A 311 4.73 31.05 -44.96
N THR A 312 5.28 30.43 -43.90
CA THR A 312 6.54 30.89 -43.29
C THR A 312 7.75 30.68 -44.21
N VAL A 313 7.80 29.57 -44.96
CA VAL A 313 8.85 29.30 -45.94
C VAL A 313 8.77 30.27 -47.13
N GLY A 314 7.56 30.58 -47.61
CA GLY A 314 7.35 31.58 -48.66
C GLY A 314 7.84 32.98 -48.26
N ILE A 315 7.51 33.42 -47.03
CA ILE A 315 7.98 34.71 -46.49
C ILE A 315 9.52 34.73 -46.40
N LEU A 316 10.15 33.64 -45.93
CA LEU A 316 11.62 33.56 -45.84
C LEU A 316 12.29 33.59 -47.21
N ILE A 317 11.71 32.95 -48.23
CA ILE A 317 12.22 33.00 -49.61
C ILE A 317 12.10 34.41 -50.18
N SER A 318 10.98 35.12 -49.97
CA SER A 318 10.82 36.51 -50.41
C SER A 318 11.83 37.44 -49.73
N ILE A 319 12.05 37.29 -48.43
CA ILE A 319 13.09 38.05 -47.70
C ILE A 319 14.47 37.75 -48.27
N PHE A 320 14.77 36.47 -48.56
CA PHE A 320 16.04 36.08 -49.16
C PHE A 320 16.23 36.66 -50.57
N CYS A 321 15.19 36.69 -51.40
CA CYS A 321 15.24 37.30 -52.73
C CYS A 321 15.48 38.81 -52.66
N VAL A 322 14.83 39.52 -51.72
CA VAL A 322 15.04 40.97 -51.52
C VAL A 322 16.46 41.25 -51.01
N LEU A 323 16.96 40.45 -50.06
CA LEU A 323 18.34 40.56 -49.58
C LEU A 323 19.35 40.29 -50.71
N ASN A 324 19.12 39.30 -51.56
CA ASN A 324 20.01 38.97 -52.67
C ASN A 324 19.98 40.04 -53.79
N LEU A 325 18.87 40.77 -53.95
CA LEU A 325 18.79 41.96 -54.81
C LEU A 325 19.50 43.18 -54.23
N MET A 326 19.57 43.30 -52.90
CA MET A 326 20.26 44.42 -52.24
C MET A 326 21.78 44.25 -52.14
N TYR A 327 22.29 43.02 -52.21
CA TYR A 327 23.73 42.70 -52.09
C TYR A 327 24.43 42.50 -53.44
N LYS A 328 23.76 42.84 -54.55
CA LYS A 328 24.30 42.81 -55.91
C LYS A 328 24.28 44.22 -56.47
#